data_AF-A0AAW5YZQ5-F1
#
_entry.id   AF-A0AAW5YZQ5-F1
#
_cell.length_a   1.000
_cell.length_b   1.000
_cell.length_c   1.000
_cell.angle_alpha   90.00
_cell.angle_beta   90.00
_cell.angle_gamma   90.00
#
_symmetry.space_group_name_H-M   'P 1'
#
loop_
_entity.id
_entity.type
_entity.pdbx_description
1 polymer ?
#
loop_
_entity_poly.entity_id
_entity_poly.type
_entity_poly.pdbx_seq_one_letter_code
_entity_poly.pdbx_strand_id
1 'polypeptide(L)'
;MSSILDDQLRLMALKQYGLIKSIKAPDISNADLKLILKNTENETIKQLAAEKLLKSHDLYKVDLELILKNTENETIKQLATEKLQYLNSHPRLGWAGSLARANRLGSFHSESTKD
;
A
#
# COMPACT_ATOMS: atom_id res chain seq x y z
N MET A 1 3.61 15.27 -14.04
CA MET A 1 3.55 13.96 -14.73
C MET A 1 4.97 13.41 -14.73
N SER A 2 5.20 12.18 -14.26
CA SER A 2 6.51 11.52 -14.38
C SER A 2 6.67 11.05 -15.81
N SER A 3 7.82 11.29 -16.45
CA SER A 3 8.08 10.72 -17.76
C SER A 3 8.51 9.26 -17.62
N ILE A 4 8.31 8.44 -18.65
CA ILE A 4 8.78 7.03 -18.67
C ILE A 4 10.29 6.98 -18.40
N LEU A 5 11.03 7.97 -18.90
CA LEU A 5 12.48 8.09 -18.67
C LEU A 5 12.80 8.35 -17.19
N ASP A 6 12.03 9.20 -16.51
CA ASP A 6 12.22 9.47 -15.08
C ASP A 6 11.95 8.24 -14.22
N ASP A 7 10.89 7.48 -14.54
CA ASP A 7 10.54 6.25 -13.83
C ASP A 7 11.61 5.16 -14.02
N GLN A 8 12.19 5.06 -15.22
CA GLN A 8 13.31 4.17 -15.49
C GLN A 8 14.57 4.57 -14.72
N LEU A 9 14.91 5.87 -14.71
CA LEU A 9 16.08 6.38 -13.99
C LEU A 9 15.94 6.16 -12.48
N ARG A 10 14.75 6.43 -11.93
CA ARG A 10 14.41 6.16 -10.52
C ARG A 10 14.55 4.68 -10.19
N LEU A 11 14.00 3.79 -11.01
CA LEU A 11 14.12 2.36 -10.79
C LEU A 11 15.58 1.90 -10.83
N MET A 12 16.39 2.43 -11.74
CA MET A 12 17.82 2.13 -11.81
C MET A 12 18.55 2.56 -10.52
N ALA A 13 18.28 3.76 -10.02
CA ALA A 13 18.83 4.24 -8.76
C ALA A 13 18.40 3.38 -7.56
N LEU A 14 17.12 2.97 -7.49
CA LEU A 14 16.60 2.08 -6.45
C LEU A 14 17.26 0.69 -6.48
N LYS A 15 17.52 0.16 -7.69
CA LYS A 15 18.26 -1.10 -7.86
C LYS A 15 19.71 -0.97 -7.43
N GLN A 16 20.38 0.13 -7.79
CA GLN A 16 21.78 0.39 -7.45
C GLN A 16 21.98 0.57 -5.93
N TYR A 17 21.06 1.25 -5.25
CA TYR A 17 21.09 1.39 -3.79
C TYR A 17 20.75 0.07 -3.06
N GLY A 18 20.04 -0.83 -3.74
CA GLY A 18 19.57 -2.12 -3.25
C GLY A 18 18.11 -2.06 -2.82
N LEU A 19 17.24 -2.80 -3.54
CA LEU A 19 15.78 -2.73 -3.38
C LEU A 19 15.29 -2.95 -1.94
N ILE A 20 15.83 -3.96 -1.24
CA ILE A 20 15.45 -4.23 0.16
C ILE A 20 15.85 -3.06 1.07
N LYS A 21 17.02 -2.45 0.82
CA LYS A 21 17.50 -1.28 1.57
C LYS A 21 16.62 -0.07 1.30
N SER A 22 16.25 0.17 0.04
CA SER A 22 15.30 1.20 -0.37
C SER A 22 13.95 1.04 0.33
N ILE A 23 13.36 -0.16 0.28
CA ILE A 23 12.05 -0.41 0.92
C ILE A 23 12.13 -0.18 2.43
N LYS A 24 13.21 -0.58 3.10
CA LYS A 24 13.36 -0.37 4.55
C LYS A 24 13.55 1.10 4.92
N ALA A 25 14.04 1.94 4.01
CA ALA A 25 14.26 3.37 4.26
C ALA A 25 12.96 4.07 4.71
N PRO A 26 12.97 4.87 5.79
CA PRO A 26 11.75 5.49 6.33
C PRO A 26 11.14 6.53 5.39
N ASP A 27 11.94 7.14 4.53
CA ASP A 27 11.63 8.23 3.61
C ASP A 27 11.28 7.79 2.19
N ILE A 28 11.22 6.47 1.92
CA ILE A 28 10.84 5.97 0.60
C ILE A 28 9.43 6.44 0.23
N SER A 29 9.28 6.97 -0.97
CA SER A 29 7.99 7.46 -1.44
C SER A 29 7.05 6.30 -1.83
N ASN A 30 5.74 6.53 -1.71
CA ASN A 30 4.74 5.59 -2.22
C ASN A 30 4.90 5.35 -3.74
N ALA A 31 5.39 6.34 -4.50
CA ALA A 31 5.64 6.20 -5.92
C ALA A 31 6.77 5.20 -6.20
N ASP A 32 7.85 5.26 -5.44
CA ASP A 32 8.99 4.34 -5.55
C ASP A 32 8.58 2.91 -5.16
N LEU A 33 7.80 2.75 -4.10
CA LEU A 33 7.24 1.44 -3.72
C LEU A 33 6.37 0.84 -4.84
N LYS A 34 5.52 1.65 -5.48
CA LYS A 34 4.69 1.21 -6.63
C LYS A 34 5.55 0.85 -7.84
N LEU A 35 6.61 1.61 -8.11
CA LEU A 35 7.56 1.31 -9.18
C LEU A 35 8.28 -0.02 -8.94
N ILE A 36 8.74 -0.26 -7.71
CA ILE A 36 9.39 -1.52 -7.34
C ILE A 36 8.41 -2.68 -7.53
N LEU A 37 7.18 -2.56 -7.00
CA LEU A 37 6.16 -3.61 -7.07
C LEU A 37 5.83 -4.03 -8.51
N LYS A 38 5.78 -3.07 -9.45
CA LYS A 38 5.48 -3.33 -10.87
C LYS A 38 6.61 -3.97 -11.66
N ASN A 39 7.86 -3.71 -11.28
CA ASN A 39 9.04 -4.01 -12.11
C ASN A 39 9.96 -5.09 -11.51
N THR A 40 9.59 -5.66 -10.36
CA THR A 40 10.35 -6.74 -9.73
C THR A 40 9.62 -8.07 -9.90
N GLU A 41 10.36 -9.12 -10.20
CA GLU A 41 9.84 -10.50 -10.23
C GLU A 41 10.04 -11.21 -8.88
N ASN A 42 10.95 -10.70 -8.04
CA ASN A 42 11.26 -11.30 -6.75
C ASN A 42 10.07 -11.12 -5.77
N GLU A 43 9.44 -12.23 -5.41
CA GLU A 43 8.24 -12.24 -4.57
C GLU A 43 8.49 -11.68 -3.16
N THR A 44 9.65 -11.95 -2.55
CA THR A 44 10.00 -11.37 -1.25
C THR A 44 10.06 -9.84 -1.30
N ILE A 45 10.59 -9.28 -2.39
CA ILE A 45 10.65 -7.82 -2.58
C ILE A 45 9.24 -7.26 -2.81
N LYS A 46 8.39 -7.96 -3.59
CA LYS A 46 7.00 -7.55 -3.79
C LYS A 46 6.23 -7.53 -2.46
N GLN A 47 6.36 -8.58 -1.66
CA GLN A 47 5.75 -8.68 -0.33
C GLN A 47 6.17 -7.52 0.56
N LEU A 48 7.48 -7.25 0.68
CA LEU A 48 7.99 -6.14 1.48
C LEU A 48 7.48 -4.78 1.01
N ALA A 49 7.43 -4.54 -0.30
CA ALA A 49 6.92 -3.29 -0.85
C ALA A 49 5.40 -3.13 -0.60
N ALA A 50 4.63 -4.20 -0.78
CA ALA A 50 3.20 -4.22 -0.54
C ALA A 50 2.86 -4.01 0.94
N GLU A 51 3.54 -4.69 1.86
CA GLU A 51 3.37 -4.48 3.30
C GLU A 51 3.62 -3.03 3.70
N LYS A 52 4.67 -2.41 3.15
CA LYS A 52 4.99 -1.02 3.47
C LYS A 52 3.96 -0.05 2.87
N LEU A 53 3.48 -0.31 1.66
CA LEU A 53 2.38 0.45 1.08
C LEU A 53 1.12 0.35 1.93
N LEU A 54 0.75 -0.84 2.41
CA LEU A 54 -0.47 -1.05 3.22
C LEU A 54 -0.47 -0.30 4.58
N LYS A 55 0.72 0.01 5.10
CA LYS A 55 0.93 0.84 6.30
C LYS A 55 0.84 2.34 6.01
N SER A 56 0.87 2.74 4.74
CA SER A 56 0.73 4.14 4.34
C SER A 56 -0.70 4.65 4.59
N HIS A 57 -0.81 5.91 5.01
CA HIS A 57 -2.10 6.56 5.24
C HIS A 57 -2.78 6.96 3.92
N ASP A 58 -1.97 7.27 2.90
CA ASP A 58 -2.41 7.74 1.59
C ASP A 58 -2.54 6.57 0.60
N LEU A 59 -3.50 5.69 0.88
CA LEU A 59 -3.89 4.59 0.00
C LEU A 59 -5.22 4.88 -0.68
N TYR A 60 -5.24 4.69 -1.99
CA TYR A 60 -6.44 4.75 -2.82
C TYR A 60 -6.76 3.38 -3.42
N LYS A 61 -7.97 3.23 -3.98
CA LYS A 61 -8.42 1.97 -4.60
C LYS A 61 -7.43 1.43 -5.64
N VAL A 62 -6.91 2.33 -6.48
CA VAL A 62 -5.92 1.98 -7.53
C VAL A 62 -4.64 1.37 -6.96
N ASP A 63 -4.26 1.73 -5.74
CA ASP A 63 -3.07 1.22 -5.08
C ASP A 63 -3.31 -0.17 -4.50
N LEU A 64 -4.50 -0.40 -3.93
CA LEU A 64 -4.91 -1.71 -3.44
C LEU A 64 -5.08 -2.71 -4.59
N GLU A 65 -5.68 -2.28 -5.70
CA GLU A 65 -5.77 -3.11 -6.91
C GLU A 65 -4.39 -3.47 -7.48
N LEU A 66 -3.43 -2.54 -7.42
CA LEU A 66 -2.06 -2.80 -7.83
C LEU A 66 -1.42 -3.88 -6.94
N ILE A 67 -1.60 -3.77 -5.62
CA ILE A 67 -1.10 -4.76 -4.66
C ILE A 67 -1.70 -6.14 -4.96
N LEU A 68 -3.02 -6.24 -5.11
CA LEU A 68 -3.73 -7.49 -5.38
C LEU A 68 -3.27 -8.17 -6.68
N LYS A 69 -2.93 -7.39 -7.72
CA LYS A 69 -2.44 -7.92 -9.00
C LYS A 69 -1.00 -8.45 -8.96
N ASN A 70 -0.17 -7.94 -8.05
CA ASN A 70 1.26 -8.20 -8.07
C ASN A 70 1.76 -9.11 -6.94
N THR A 71 1.01 -9.24 -5.84
CA THR A 71 1.38 -10.10 -4.70
C THR A 71 0.74 -11.47 -4.81
N GLU A 72 1.45 -12.52 -4.41
CA GLU A 72 0.87 -13.87 -4.25
C GLU A 72 0.52 -14.18 -2.79
N ASN A 73 1.17 -13.49 -1.84
CA ASN A 73 0.94 -13.63 -0.41
C ASN A 73 -0.54 -13.43 0.00
N GLU A 74 -1.14 -14.48 0.58
CA GLU A 74 -2.56 -14.49 0.94
C GLU A 74 -2.92 -13.49 2.03
N THR A 75 -2.07 -13.33 3.05
CA THR A 75 -2.31 -12.38 4.15
C THR A 75 -2.34 -10.94 3.63
N ILE A 76 -1.43 -10.58 2.73
CA ILE A 76 -1.42 -9.27 2.06
C ILE A 76 -2.67 -9.10 1.20
N LYS A 77 -3.09 -10.14 0.46
CA LYS A 77 -4.32 -10.10 -0.35
C LYS A 77 -5.57 -9.88 0.50
N GLN A 78 -5.69 -10.60 1.62
CA GLN A 78 -6.80 -10.45 2.55
C GLN A 78 -6.86 -9.01 3.07
N LEU A 79 -5.75 -8.50 3.61
CA LEU A 79 -5.69 -7.14 4.14
C LEU A 79 -5.97 -6.06 3.07
N ALA A 80 -5.45 -6.22 1.86
CA ALA A 80 -5.72 -5.31 0.75
C ALA A 80 -7.20 -5.36 0.32
N THR A 81 -7.82 -6.53 0.34
CA THR A 81 -9.24 -6.73 0.01
C THR A 81 -10.15 -6.09 1.05
N GLU A 82 -9.87 -6.27 2.34
CA GLU A 82 -10.62 -5.62 3.43
C GLU A 82 -10.58 -4.10 3.30
N LYS A 83 -9.38 -3.54 3.11
CA LYS A 83 -9.21 -2.09 2.87
C LYS A 83 -9.97 -1.63 1.63
N LEU A 84 -9.97 -2.42 0.56
CA LEU A 84 -10.65 -2.08 -0.70
C LEU A 84 -12.17 -2.11 -0.54
N GLN A 85 -12.71 -3.13 0.12
CA GLN A 85 -14.13 -3.24 0.46
C GLN A 85 -14.57 -2.04 1.30
N TYR A 86 -13.78 -1.69 2.31
CA TYR A 86 -14.06 -0.53 3.15
C TYR A 86 -14.07 0.80 2.38
N LEU A 87 -13.11 1.01 1.46
CA LEU A 87 -13.11 2.17 0.55
C LEU A 87 -14.26 2.16 -0.45
N ASN A 88 -14.73 0.98 -0.86
CA ASN A 88 -15.91 0.84 -1.72
C ASN A 88 -17.19 1.27 -1.01
N SER A 89 -17.32 0.96 0.29
CA SER A 89 -18.42 1.44 1.13
C SER A 89 -18.32 2.94 1.47
N HIS A 90 -17.14 3.56 1.30
CA HIS A 90 -16.89 4.97 1.61
C HIS A 90 -16.25 5.76 0.45
N PRO A 91 -16.88 5.79 -0.74
CA PRO A 91 -16.25 6.20 -2.00
C PRO A 91 -15.76 7.65 -2.06
N ARG A 92 -16.18 8.51 -1.11
CA ARG A 92 -15.82 9.93 -1.07
C ARG A 92 -14.57 10.27 -0.25
N LEU A 93 -13.89 9.30 0.40
CA LEU A 93 -12.59 9.55 1.04
C LEU A 93 -11.57 8.45 0.74
N GLY A 94 -10.28 8.82 0.70
CA GLY A 94 -9.17 7.87 0.76
C GLY A 94 -9.12 7.12 2.11
N TRP A 95 -8.15 6.23 2.28
CA TRP A 95 -8.07 5.36 3.46
C TRP A 95 -8.04 6.15 4.77
N ALA A 96 -7.13 7.13 4.89
CA ALA A 96 -7.03 7.99 6.08
C ALA A 96 -8.35 8.71 6.42
N GLY A 97 -9.01 9.30 5.43
CA GLY A 97 -10.28 10.00 5.64
C GLY A 97 -11.41 9.05 6.01
N SER A 98 -11.44 7.86 5.42
CA SER A 98 -12.44 6.84 5.76
C SER A 98 -12.25 6.34 7.19
N LEU A 99 -11.00 6.07 7.62
CA LEU A 99 -10.67 5.70 9.00
C LEU A 99 -11.13 6.78 10.00
N ALA A 100 -10.85 8.05 9.71
CA ALA A 100 -11.27 9.17 10.53
C ALA A 100 -12.79 9.24 10.68
N ARG A 101 -13.55 8.89 9.63
CA ARG A 101 -15.01 8.81 9.71
C ARG A 101 -15.50 7.63 10.54
N ALA A 102 -14.95 6.43 10.40
CA ALA A 102 -15.39 5.32 11.24
C ALA A 102 -15.06 5.54 12.73
N ASN A 103 -13.94 6.18 13.04
CA ASN A 103 -13.62 6.57 14.42
C ASN A 103 -14.62 7.61 14.94
N ARG A 104 -15.05 8.57 14.11
CA ARG A 104 -16.10 9.54 14.48
C ARG A 104 -17.49 8.89 14.62
N LEU A 105 -17.82 7.92 13.78
CA LEU A 105 -19.13 7.24 13.77
C LEU A 105 -19.22 6.11 14.82
N GLY A 106 -18.16 5.86 15.59
CA GLY A 106 -18.16 4.84 16.64
C GLY A 106 -18.12 3.40 16.13
N SER A 107 -17.94 3.15 14.82
CA SER A 107 -17.87 1.79 14.27
C SER A 107 -16.62 1.01 14.70
N PHE A 108 -15.61 1.68 15.28
CA PHE A 108 -14.44 1.06 15.90
C PHE A 108 -14.43 1.19 17.43
N HIS A 109 -15.56 1.48 18.09
CA HIS A 109 -15.64 1.22 19.53
C HIS A 109 -15.72 -0.28 19.73
N SER A 110 -14.58 -0.81 20.19
CA SER A 110 -14.44 -2.12 20.80
C SER A 110 -15.67 -2.46 21.62
N GLU A 111 -16.26 -3.61 21.34
CA GLU A 111 -17.03 -4.36 22.31
C GLU A 111 -16.06 -4.79 23.44
N SER A 112 -15.75 -3.83 24.31
CA SER A 112 -15.02 -4.05 25.55
C SER A 112 -16.05 -4.33 26.64
N THR A 113 -16.30 -5.62 26.86
CA THR A 113 -16.80 -6.28 28.09
C THR A 113 -17.94 -5.63 28.88
N LYS A 114 -19.06 -6.35 28.97
CA LYS A 114 -20.05 -6.46 30.07
C LYS A 114 -21.03 -7.55 29.58
N ASP A 115 -21.19 -8.74 30.14
CA ASP A 115 -20.84 -9.39 31.40
C ASP A 115 -20.54 -10.88 31.12
#